data_AF-M0K2Q9-F1
#
_entry.id   AF-M0K2Q9-F1
#
_cell.length_a   1.000
_cell.length_b   1.000
_cell.length_c   1.000
_cell.angle_alpha   90.00
_cell.angle_beta   90.00
_cell.angle_gamma   90.00
#
_symmetry.space_group_name_H-M   'P 1'
#
loop_
_entity.id
_entity.type
_entity.pdbx_description
1 polymer ?
#
loop_
_entity_poly.entity_id
_entity_poly.type
_entity_poly.pdbx_seq_one_letter_code
_entity_poly.pdbx_strand_id
1 'polypeptide(L)'
;MSEYTGDVTLNGGIETPVRMSGLEDMYVQPDSIDGDLDLRNVEYVFTGVPITPAADVADPVTDITGTLEDGYTEPDGVHGDLAVGTAEDVFIAHGAVDGALSARGPEQVFDAGTSNAPSRDPATYDVTVSGWQQQREVTDPNTGVVLSGCQSTVNVTGATGSVSCYLIGTNNELIVRGDASVEVHIVGRDNRVDLGPYIDVDTAVETGFDNTIDVQPFPADDLIETSEDEAYSAVTFGRAKVTYQSVAEDEDWCRGCGEAADAIIERQQKEAFFILGTPIITYEEGGGSYECEHCAHSAPDTSLTPEERREIF
;
A
#
# COMPACT_ATOMS: atom_id res chain seq x y z
N MET A 1 -33.01 20.74 -15.72
CA MET A 1 -33.02 20.35 -14.30
C MET A 1 -33.52 18.92 -14.26
N SER A 2 -32.61 18.01 -13.92
CA SER A 2 -32.87 16.59 -13.78
C SER A 2 -32.67 16.25 -12.31
N GLU A 3 -33.66 15.62 -11.69
CA GLU A 3 -33.54 15.12 -10.32
C GLU A 3 -33.04 13.69 -10.36
N TYR A 4 -31.99 13.40 -9.58
CA TYR A 4 -31.38 12.09 -9.45
C TYR A 4 -31.55 11.55 -8.02
N THR A 5 -31.39 10.24 -7.86
CA THR A 5 -31.42 9.55 -6.57
C THR A 5 -30.32 8.50 -6.51
N GLY A 6 -29.65 8.42 -5.36
CA GLY A 6 -28.50 7.53 -5.14
C GLY A 6 -27.21 8.11 -5.71
N ASP A 7 -26.26 7.23 -6.00
CA ASP A 7 -24.94 7.59 -6.50
C ASP A 7 -24.99 8.19 -7.91
N VAL A 8 -24.11 9.16 -8.15
CA VAL A 8 -23.93 9.80 -9.46
C VAL A 8 -22.47 9.72 -9.90
N THR A 9 -22.25 9.22 -11.11
CA THR A 9 -20.93 9.17 -11.73
C THR A 9 -20.85 10.11 -12.93
N LEU A 10 -19.80 10.94 -12.98
CA LEU A 10 -19.42 11.76 -14.12
C LEU A 10 -18.36 11.03 -14.95
N ASN A 11 -18.64 10.80 -16.23
CA ASN A 11 -17.84 9.96 -17.14
C ASN A 11 -17.60 10.63 -18.52
N GLY A 12 -17.60 11.96 -18.56
CA GLY A 12 -17.35 12.77 -19.77
C GLY A 12 -18.56 12.98 -20.68
N GLY A 13 -19.69 12.31 -20.41
CA GLY A 13 -20.91 12.41 -21.23
C GLY A 13 -21.78 13.65 -20.97
N ILE A 14 -21.44 14.49 -19.99
CA ILE A 14 -22.27 15.58 -19.50
C ILE A 14 -21.74 16.93 -20.01
N GLU A 15 -22.64 17.83 -20.40
CA GLU A 15 -22.29 19.16 -20.86
C GLU A 15 -21.79 20.03 -19.70
N THR A 16 -20.58 20.57 -19.85
CA THR A 16 -19.88 21.38 -18.84
C THR A 16 -20.11 22.89 -19.07
N PRO A 17 -19.95 23.75 -18.04
CA PRO A 17 -19.69 23.44 -16.63
C PRO A 17 -20.83 22.70 -15.92
N VAL A 18 -20.46 21.86 -14.96
CA VAL A 18 -21.40 21.04 -14.17
C VAL A 18 -21.47 21.58 -12.74
N ARG A 19 -22.66 21.58 -12.15
CA ARG A 19 -22.84 21.73 -10.70
C ARG A 19 -23.52 20.51 -10.09
N MET A 20 -22.93 20.00 -9.02
CA MET A 20 -23.51 18.99 -8.15
C MET A 20 -23.81 19.60 -6.79
N SER A 21 -24.93 19.24 -6.16
CA SER A 21 -25.24 19.72 -4.82
C SER A 21 -26.06 18.73 -4.00
N GLY A 22 -25.79 18.70 -2.69
CA GLY A 22 -26.48 17.84 -1.73
C GLY A 22 -26.05 16.38 -1.83
N LEU A 23 -24.74 16.16 -1.97
CA LEU A 23 -24.09 14.85 -1.86
C LEU A 23 -23.82 14.56 -0.39
N GLU A 24 -23.74 13.29 -0.02
CA GLU A 24 -23.05 12.86 1.19
C GLU A 24 -21.55 13.03 0.93
N ASP A 25 -20.95 12.20 0.06
CA ASP A 25 -19.53 12.31 -0.25
C ASP A 25 -19.25 12.56 -1.75
N MET A 26 -18.07 13.11 -2.05
CA MET A 26 -17.57 13.29 -3.41
C MET A 26 -16.16 12.72 -3.57
N TYR A 27 -15.97 11.82 -4.53
CA TYR A 27 -14.72 11.16 -4.85
C TYR A 27 -14.21 11.63 -6.21
N VAL A 28 -13.08 12.35 -6.21
CA VAL A 28 -12.48 12.91 -7.42
C VAL A 28 -11.18 12.16 -7.73
N GLN A 29 -11.24 11.29 -8.74
CA GLN A 29 -10.10 10.46 -9.17
C GLN A 29 -9.04 11.28 -9.93
N PRO A 30 -7.82 10.75 -10.10
CA PRO A 30 -6.83 11.33 -11.00
C PRO A 30 -7.39 11.56 -12.42
N ASP A 31 -6.92 12.61 -13.10
CA ASP A 31 -7.30 12.99 -14.47
C ASP A 31 -8.82 13.14 -14.70
N SER A 32 -9.55 13.56 -13.67
CA SER A 32 -11.03 13.63 -13.73
C SER A 32 -11.57 14.93 -14.32
N ILE A 33 -10.90 16.06 -14.12
CA ILE A 33 -11.45 17.40 -14.39
C ILE A 33 -10.44 18.23 -15.20
N ASP A 34 -10.77 18.50 -16.46
CA ASP A 34 -9.94 19.31 -17.39
C ASP A 34 -9.91 20.80 -17.02
N GLY A 35 -10.91 21.27 -16.27
CA GLY A 35 -11.10 22.68 -15.90
C GLY A 35 -10.88 22.95 -14.41
N ASP A 36 -11.61 23.95 -13.92
CA ASP A 36 -11.56 24.41 -12.54
C ASP A 36 -12.52 23.61 -11.64
N LEU A 37 -12.10 23.30 -10.40
CA LEU A 37 -12.93 22.70 -9.36
C LEU A 37 -13.23 23.70 -8.24
N ASP A 38 -14.50 23.99 -8.01
CA ASP A 38 -14.95 24.90 -6.95
C ASP A 38 -15.86 24.21 -5.93
N LEU A 39 -15.38 24.11 -4.69
CA LEU A 39 -16.11 23.56 -3.56
C LEU A 39 -16.76 24.68 -2.74
N ARG A 40 -18.05 24.55 -2.44
CA ARG A 40 -18.83 25.55 -1.69
C ARG A 40 -19.57 24.92 -0.51
N ASN A 41 -19.23 25.35 0.70
CA ASN A 41 -19.82 24.91 1.96
C ASN A 41 -19.87 23.38 2.07
N VAL A 42 -18.77 22.72 1.69
CA VAL A 42 -18.56 21.30 1.97
C VAL A 42 -18.12 21.15 3.43
N GLU A 43 -18.30 20.02 4.10
CA GLU A 43 -17.87 19.88 5.50
C GLU A 43 -16.33 19.71 5.56
N TYR A 44 -15.81 18.62 5.01
CA TYR A 44 -14.37 18.35 4.96
C TYR A 44 -13.82 18.20 3.54
N VAL A 45 -12.58 18.65 3.35
CA VAL A 45 -11.84 18.51 2.09
C VAL A 45 -10.53 17.78 2.36
N PHE A 46 -10.33 16.66 1.69
CA PHE A 46 -9.08 15.91 1.67
C PHE A 46 -8.50 16.02 0.26
N THR A 47 -7.33 16.64 0.11
CA THR A 47 -6.84 16.99 -1.24
C THR A 47 -5.35 16.79 -1.43
N GLY A 48 -4.98 16.11 -2.51
CA GLY A 48 -3.64 16.12 -3.09
C GLY A 48 -3.39 17.31 -4.03
N VAL A 49 -4.43 18.11 -4.33
CA VAL A 49 -4.32 19.29 -5.18
C VAL A 49 -4.24 20.56 -4.31
N PRO A 50 -3.27 21.46 -4.55
CA PRO A 50 -3.15 22.70 -3.82
C PRO A 50 -4.38 23.61 -3.99
N ILE A 51 -4.86 24.17 -2.89
CA ILE A 51 -5.97 25.12 -2.92
C ILE A 51 -5.48 26.51 -3.36
N THR A 52 -6.22 27.11 -4.28
CA THR A 52 -6.02 28.47 -4.78
C THR A 52 -7.12 29.42 -4.28
N PRO A 53 -6.88 30.76 -4.27
CA PRO A 53 -7.82 31.73 -3.70
C PRO A 53 -9.18 31.84 -4.41
N ALA A 54 -9.27 31.49 -5.70
CA ALA A 54 -10.52 31.46 -6.45
C ALA A 54 -10.33 30.69 -7.76
N ALA A 55 -11.10 29.64 -7.96
CA ALA A 55 -11.36 29.05 -9.26
C ALA A 55 -12.48 29.85 -9.94
N ASP A 56 -12.35 30.15 -11.23
CA ASP A 56 -13.32 30.96 -12.00
C ASP A 56 -14.29 30.05 -12.74
N VAL A 57 -15.05 29.26 -11.98
CA VAL A 57 -16.06 28.36 -12.54
C VAL A 57 -17.21 29.20 -13.10
N ALA A 58 -17.43 29.10 -14.41
CA ALA A 58 -18.53 29.76 -15.09
C ALA A 58 -19.91 29.22 -14.63
N ASP A 59 -20.99 29.94 -14.96
CA ASP A 59 -22.35 29.51 -14.62
C ASP A 59 -22.62 28.09 -15.18
N PRO A 60 -23.20 27.18 -14.36
CA PRO A 60 -23.38 25.79 -14.78
C PRO A 60 -24.37 25.67 -15.93
N VAL A 61 -23.99 24.88 -16.93
CA VAL A 61 -24.89 24.44 -18.01
C VAL A 61 -25.72 23.25 -17.54
N THR A 62 -25.10 22.35 -16.78
CA THR A 62 -25.78 21.19 -16.19
C THR A 62 -25.85 21.30 -14.66
N ASP A 63 -27.06 21.18 -14.13
CA ASP A 63 -27.33 21.09 -12.70
C ASP A 63 -27.81 19.68 -12.32
N ILE A 64 -27.03 19.00 -11.47
CA ILE A 64 -27.31 17.69 -10.90
C ILE A 64 -27.70 17.89 -9.43
N THR A 65 -28.96 17.57 -9.12
CA THR A 65 -29.56 17.76 -7.80
C THR A 65 -30.54 16.62 -7.53
N GLY A 66 -31.00 16.48 -6.28
CA GLY A 66 -32.01 15.51 -5.91
C GLY A 66 -31.77 14.96 -4.51
N THR A 67 -31.93 13.64 -4.37
CA THR A 67 -31.60 12.88 -3.15
C THR A 67 -30.36 12.06 -3.45
N LEU A 68 -29.24 12.75 -3.60
CA LEU A 68 -27.98 12.14 -3.99
C LEU A 68 -27.33 11.54 -2.74
N GLU A 69 -26.70 10.38 -2.93
CA GLU A 69 -25.85 9.76 -1.93
C GLU A 69 -24.41 10.20 -2.27
N ASP A 70 -23.67 9.42 -3.05
CA ASP A 70 -22.28 9.76 -3.39
C ASP A 70 -22.10 10.32 -4.81
N GLY A 71 -21.07 11.14 -4.99
CA GLY A 71 -20.61 11.62 -6.28
C GLY A 71 -19.25 11.03 -6.65
N TYR A 72 -19.10 10.57 -7.88
CA TYR A 72 -17.85 10.01 -8.40
C TYR A 72 -17.47 10.74 -9.69
N THR A 73 -16.24 11.21 -9.82
CA THR A 73 -15.67 11.51 -11.13
C THR A 73 -14.70 10.40 -11.52
N GLU A 74 -14.97 9.80 -12.68
CA GLU A 74 -14.01 8.89 -13.33
C GLU A 74 -12.94 9.71 -14.05
N PRO A 75 -11.80 9.10 -14.43
CA PRO A 75 -10.88 9.70 -15.39
C PRO A 75 -11.62 10.16 -16.66
N ASP A 76 -11.26 11.32 -17.20
CA ASP A 76 -11.99 12.03 -18.27
C ASP A 76 -13.47 12.35 -17.91
N GLY A 77 -13.78 12.45 -16.61
CA GLY A 77 -15.14 12.58 -16.10
C GLY A 77 -15.82 13.92 -16.41
N VAL A 78 -15.06 15.02 -16.42
CA VAL A 78 -15.57 16.37 -16.65
C VAL A 78 -14.66 17.15 -17.61
N HIS A 79 -15.14 17.32 -18.84
CA HIS A 79 -14.48 18.12 -19.87
C HIS A 79 -14.73 19.62 -19.71
N GLY A 80 -14.30 20.19 -18.58
CA GLY A 80 -14.50 21.58 -18.21
C GLY A 80 -14.60 21.74 -16.69
N ASP A 81 -15.32 22.77 -16.24
CA ASP A 81 -15.36 23.10 -14.82
C ASP A 81 -16.43 22.30 -14.05
N LEU A 82 -16.14 22.03 -12.76
CA LEU A 82 -17.06 21.40 -11.81
C LEU A 82 -17.24 22.27 -10.56
N ALA A 83 -18.49 22.51 -10.19
CA ALA A 83 -18.84 23.10 -8.90
C ALA A 83 -19.53 22.05 -8.01
N VAL A 84 -19.02 21.86 -6.79
CA VAL A 84 -19.61 20.97 -5.79
C VAL A 84 -20.10 21.81 -4.60
N GLY A 85 -21.38 21.70 -4.28
CA GLY A 85 -22.02 22.42 -3.18
C GLY A 85 -22.56 21.49 -2.10
N THR A 86 -22.34 21.83 -0.82
CA THR A 86 -22.97 21.16 0.33
C THR A 86 -22.81 19.64 0.32
N ALA A 87 -21.64 19.14 -0.04
CA ALA A 87 -21.22 17.78 0.26
C ALA A 87 -20.76 17.71 1.73
N GLU A 88 -20.89 16.55 2.38
CA GLU A 88 -20.23 16.30 3.67
C GLU A 88 -18.71 16.21 3.42
N ASP A 89 -18.20 15.12 2.84
CA ASP A 89 -16.76 14.99 2.58
C ASP A 89 -16.42 15.05 1.08
N VAL A 90 -15.27 15.65 0.74
CA VAL A 90 -14.72 15.65 -0.63
C VAL A 90 -13.28 15.13 -0.62
N PHE A 91 -13.03 14.07 -1.38
CA PHE A 91 -11.74 13.41 -1.52
C PHE A 91 -11.17 13.65 -2.92
N ILE A 92 -10.06 14.37 -3.01
CA ILE A 92 -9.48 14.84 -4.27
C ILE A 92 -8.08 14.25 -4.44
N ALA A 93 -7.94 13.35 -5.40
CA ALA A 93 -6.67 12.73 -5.70
C ALA A 93 -5.63 13.73 -6.24
N HIS A 94 -4.35 13.39 -6.11
CA HIS A 94 -3.29 14.04 -6.86
C HIS A 94 -3.56 13.92 -8.37
N GLY A 95 -3.37 15.03 -9.09
CA GLY A 95 -3.63 15.08 -10.54
C GLY A 95 -5.12 15.04 -10.91
N ALA A 96 -6.05 15.17 -9.95
CA ALA A 96 -7.48 15.11 -10.25
C ALA A 96 -8.02 16.31 -11.05
N VAL A 97 -7.34 17.46 -10.96
CA VAL A 97 -7.79 18.75 -11.51
C VAL A 97 -6.64 19.40 -12.28
N ASP A 98 -6.85 19.67 -13.56
CA ASP A 98 -5.89 20.38 -14.42
C ASP A 98 -5.86 21.90 -14.17
N GLY A 99 -7.02 22.46 -13.84
CA GLY A 99 -7.19 23.87 -13.53
C GLY A 99 -6.93 24.21 -12.06
N ALA A 100 -7.64 25.23 -11.57
CA ALA A 100 -7.57 25.68 -10.20
C ALA A 100 -8.58 24.91 -9.32
N LEU A 101 -8.11 24.45 -8.15
CA LEU A 101 -8.99 24.05 -7.05
C LEU A 101 -9.24 25.24 -6.13
N SER A 102 -10.49 25.58 -5.84
CA SER A 102 -10.85 26.48 -4.74
C SER A 102 -11.86 25.85 -3.80
N ALA A 103 -11.67 26.04 -2.49
CA ALA A 103 -12.61 25.62 -1.47
C ALA A 103 -13.06 26.81 -0.63
N ARG A 104 -14.37 27.04 -0.57
CA ARG A 104 -14.98 28.18 0.13
C ARG A 104 -15.96 27.71 1.19
N GLY A 105 -15.67 28.09 2.43
CA GLY A 105 -16.46 27.70 3.58
C GLY A 105 -16.37 26.22 4.01
N PRO A 106 -15.31 25.43 3.69
CA PRO A 106 -15.14 24.15 4.36
C PRO A 106 -14.93 24.34 5.85
N GLU A 107 -15.40 23.39 6.66
CA GLU A 107 -15.11 23.37 8.10
C GLU A 107 -13.63 23.05 8.34
N GLN A 108 -13.10 22.10 7.57
CA GLN A 108 -11.68 21.71 7.63
C GLN A 108 -11.14 21.31 6.26
N VAL A 109 -9.86 21.59 6.05
CA VAL A 109 -9.09 21.16 4.88
C VAL A 109 -7.87 20.37 5.36
N PHE A 110 -7.67 19.20 4.78
CA PHE A 110 -6.48 18.36 4.87
C PHE A 110 -5.75 18.42 3.53
N ASP A 111 -4.62 19.13 3.50
CA ASP A 111 -3.78 19.33 2.33
C ASP A 111 -2.33 19.03 2.71
N ALA A 112 -1.76 17.98 2.10
CA ALA A 112 -0.38 17.57 2.32
C ALA A 112 0.62 18.25 1.35
N GLY A 113 0.13 19.10 0.43
CA GLY A 113 0.90 19.76 -0.61
C GLY A 113 1.39 18.81 -1.71
N THR A 114 2.13 19.36 -2.69
CA THR A 114 2.57 18.61 -3.89
C THR A 114 3.79 17.72 -3.68
N SER A 115 4.50 17.82 -2.55
CA SER A 115 5.70 17.02 -2.28
C SER A 115 5.41 15.55 -1.99
N ASN A 116 4.12 15.22 -1.89
CA ASN A 116 3.58 13.97 -1.42
C ASN A 116 2.79 13.24 -2.51
N ALA A 117 3.03 13.59 -3.79
CA ALA A 117 2.39 12.93 -4.92
C ALA A 117 2.91 11.50 -5.12
N PRO A 118 2.08 10.59 -5.65
CA PRO A 118 2.52 9.27 -6.09
C PRO A 118 3.74 9.33 -7.01
N SER A 119 4.72 8.44 -6.80
CA SER A 119 5.94 8.37 -7.62
C SER A 119 5.66 8.00 -9.08
N ARG A 120 4.51 7.37 -9.33
CA ARG A 120 3.99 6.97 -10.64
C ARG A 120 2.65 7.63 -10.88
N ASP A 121 2.37 7.91 -12.14
CA ASP A 121 1.08 8.40 -12.59
C ASP A 121 -0.01 7.34 -12.31
N PRO A 122 -1.03 7.65 -11.48
CA PRO A 122 -2.12 6.72 -11.18
C PRO A 122 -2.88 6.21 -12.40
N ALA A 123 -2.91 6.93 -13.53
CA ALA A 123 -3.54 6.47 -14.77
C ALA A 123 -2.83 5.26 -15.40
N THR A 124 -1.59 4.98 -14.98
CA THR A 124 -0.80 3.83 -15.45
C THR A 124 -0.98 2.57 -14.60
N TYR A 125 -1.78 2.63 -13.53
CA TYR A 125 -1.95 1.52 -12.61
C TYR A 125 -2.77 0.39 -13.25
N ASP A 126 -2.53 -0.85 -12.82
CA ASP A 126 -3.13 -2.03 -13.48
C ASP A 126 -4.65 -2.12 -13.22
N VAL A 127 -5.08 -1.60 -12.08
CA VAL A 127 -6.45 -1.74 -11.60
C VAL A 127 -6.92 -0.45 -10.94
N THR A 128 -8.11 -0.01 -11.34
CA THR A 128 -8.89 1.01 -10.64
C THR A 128 -10.19 0.38 -10.16
N VAL A 129 -10.48 0.50 -8.87
CA VAL A 129 -11.75 0.10 -8.25
C VAL A 129 -12.40 1.36 -7.72
N SER A 130 -13.64 1.62 -8.11
CA SER A 130 -14.38 2.77 -7.60
C SER A 130 -15.83 2.46 -7.26
N GLY A 131 -16.33 3.11 -6.20
CA GLY A 131 -17.72 3.03 -5.76
C GLY A 131 -17.88 2.69 -4.28
N TRP A 132 -19.13 2.43 -3.91
CA TRP A 132 -19.52 1.98 -2.58
C TRP A 132 -19.49 0.45 -2.47
N GLN A 133 -18.97 -0.08 -1.36
CA GLN A 133 -18.94 -1.52 -1.02
C GLN A 133 -18.42 -2.43 -2.14
N GLN A 134 -17.44 -1.96 -2.90
CA GLN A 134 -16.80 -2.79 -3.92
C GLN A 134 -15.89 -3.83 -3.27
N GLN A 135 -15.81 -5.00 -3.89
CA GLN A 135 -14.86 -6.04 -3.50
C GLN A 135 -14.13 -6.53 -4.74
N ARG A 136 -12.80 -6.55 -4.67
CA ARG A 136 -11.96 -6.96 -5.81
C ARG A 136 -10.76 -7.79 -5.37
N GLU A 137 -10.46 -8.81 -6.15
CA GLU A 137 -9.18 -9.52 -6.09
C GLU A 137 -8.32 -9.11 -7.29
N VAL A 138 -7.04 -8.87 -7.03
CA VAL A 138 -6.01 -8.51 -8.01
C VAL A 138 -4.85 -9.48 -7.82
N THR A 139 -4.33 -10.02 -8.92
CA THR A 139 -3.23 -10.98 -8.91
C THR A 139 -2.10 -10.47 -9.78
N ASP A 140 -0.88 -10.53 -9.26
CA ASP A 140 0.37 -10.16 -9.92
C ASP A 140 0.33 -8.76 -10.60
N PRO A 141 0.00 -7.67 -9.87
CA PRO A 141 0.05 -6.33 -10.45
C PRO A 141 1.49 -5.95 -10.79
N ASN A 142 1.69 -5.23 -11.90
CA ASN A 142 3.02 -4.81 -12.35
C ASN A 142 3.34 -3.38 -11.91
N THR A 143 2.30 -2.55 -11.74
CA THR A 143 2.40 -1.12 -11.59
C THR A 143 1.75 -0.65 -10.29
N GLY A 144 0.49 -0.98 -10.06
CA GLY A 144 -0.26 -0.41 -8.94
C GLY A 144 -1.76 -0.64 -8.94
N VAL A 145 -2.41 -0.13 -7.89
CA VAL A 145 -3.87 -0.21 -7.67
C VAL A 145 -4.38 1.13 -7.18
N VAL A 146 -5.46 1.62 -7.78
CA VAL A 146 -6.26 2.74 -7.28
C VAL A 146 -7.56 2.20 -6.68
N LEU A 147 -7.88 2.63 -5.47
CA LEU A 147 -9.12 2.31 -4.76
C LEU A 147 -9.81 3.62 -4.35
N SER A 148 -10.96 3.93 -4.96
CA SER A 148 -11.65 5.20 -4.78
C SER A 148 -13.12 5.05 -4.38
N GLY A 149 -13.50 5.43 -3.17
CA GLY A 149 -14.90 5.37 -2.74
C GLY A 149 -15.05 5.13 -1.24
N CYS A 150 -16.11 4.40 -0.88
CA CYS A 150 -16.50 4.14 0.50
C CYS A 150 -16.67 2.65 0.77
N GLN A 151 -16.17 2.17 1.90
CA GLN A 151 -16.39 0.78 2.38
C GLN A 151 -15.94 -0.30 1.38
N SER A 152 -14.95 -0.01 0.53
CA SER A 152 -14.51 -0.94 -0.49
C SER A 152 -13.26 -1.71 -0.07
N THR A 153 -13.15 -2.97 -0.50
CA THR A 153 -12.04 -3.86 -0.18
C THR A 153 -11.33 -4.34 -1.43
N VAL A 154 -9.99 -4.22 -1.46
CA VAL A 154 -9.15 -4.80 -2.52
C VAL A 154 -8.12 -5.75 -1.93
N ASN A 155 -8.09 -6.98 -2.44
CA ASN A 155 -7.11 -8.00 -2.08
C ASN A 155 -6.12 -8.17 -3.24
N VAL A 156 -4.87 -7.75 -3.03
CA VAL A 156 -3.76 -7.93 -3.94
C VAL A 156 -2.93 -9.15 -3.51
N THR A 157 -2.70 -10.06 -4.45
CA THR A 157 -1.90 -11.28 -4.24
C THR A 157 -0.82 -11.39 -5.30
N GLY A 158 0.33 -11.97 -4.94
CA GLY A 158 1.44 -12.16 -5.88
C GLY A 158 2.11 -10.85 -6.32
N ALA A 159 2.00 -9.79 -5.52
CA ALA A 159 2.74 -8.55 -5.77
C ALA A 159 4.25 -8.86 -5.81
N THR A 160 4.94 -8.40 -6.85
CA THR A 160 6.39 -8.52 -6.98
C THR A 160 7.01 -7.22 -7.46
N GLY A 161 8.30 -6.99 -7.14
CA GLY A 161 9.00 -5.79 -7.59
C GLY A 161 8.56 -4.54 -6.85
N SER A 162 8.06 -3.52 -7.57
CA SER A 162 7.63 -2.25 -6.99
C SER A 162 6.21 -1.91 -7.41
N VAL A 163 5.30 -1.81 -6.43
CA VAL A 163 3.85 -1.62 -6.62
C VAL A 163 3.40 -0.37 -5.87
N SER A 164 2.69 0.52 -6.56
CA SER A 164 2.13 1.73 -5.94
C SER A 164 0.63 1.55 -5.66
N CYS A 165 0.20 1.87 -4.45
CA CYS A 165 -1.17 1.71 -3.97
C CYS A 165 -1.74 3.08 -3.61
N TYR A 166 -2.90 3.44 -4.17
CA TYR A 166 -3.52 4.73 -3.94
C TYR A 166 -4.97 4.58 -3.46
N LEU A 167 -5.25 4.95 -2.22
CA LEU A 167 -6.57 4.97 -1.63
C LEU A 167 -7.12 6.40 -1.60
N ILE A 168 -8.36 6.58 -2.08
CA ILE A 168 -9.06 7.87 -2.13
C ILE A 168 -10.45 7.66 -1.54
N GLY A 169 -10.75 8.25 -0.39
CA GLY A 169 -12.06 8.12 0.24
C GLY A 169 -12.03 7.67 1.68
N THR A 170 -13.05 6.93 2.10
CA THR A 170 -13.27 6.59 3.51
C THR A 170 -13.61 5.13 3.74
N ASN A 171 -13.19 4.58 4.88
CA ASN A 171 -13.50 3.21 5.28
C ASN A 171 -13.08 2.14 4.25
N ASN A 172 -12.07 2.41 3.41
CA ASN A 172 -11.57 1.42 2.47
C ASN A 172 -10.53 0.52 3.10
N GLU A 173 -10.46 -0.73 2.63
CA GLU A 173 -9.47 -1.72 3.07
C GLU A 173 -8.67 -2.22 1.87
N LEU A 174 -7.34 -2.09 1.94
CA LEU A 174 -6.42 -2.66 0.98
C LEU A 174 -5.56 -3.71 1.66
N ILE A 175 -5.56 -4.92 1.12
CA ILE A 175 -4.75 -6.03 1.61
C ILE A 175 -3.74 -6.38 0.52
N VAL A 176 -2.45 -6.32 0.81
CA VAL A 176 -1.38 -6.64 -0.16
C VAL A 176 -0.55 -7.80 0.34
N ARG A 177 -0.39 -8.82 -0.51
CA ARG A 177 0.43 -10.01 -0.26
C ARG A 177 1.35 -10.27 -1.44
N GLY A 178 2.57 -10.71 -1.17
CA GLY A 178 3.61 -10.93 -2.16
C GLY A 178 4.99 -10.71 -1.56
N ASP A 179 5.96 -10.45 -2.44
CA ASP A 179 7.34 -10.11 -2.15
C ASP A 179 7.71 -8.87 -2.98
N ALA A 180 7.44 -7.68 -2.43
CA ALA A 180 7.49 -6.43 -3.16
C ALA A 180 7.78 -5.24 -2.25
N SER A 181 8.36 -4.20 -2.85
CA SER A 181 8.40 -2.85 -2.28
C SER A 181 7.10 -2.12 -2.64
N VAL A 182 6.42 -1.59 -1.63
CA VAL A 182 5.10 -0.96 -1.77
C VAL A 182 5.17 0.51 -1.37
N GLU A 183 4.64 1.34 -2.25
CA GLU A 183 4.38 2.75 -1.98
C GLU A 183 2.87 2.91 -1.70
N VAL A 184 2.51 3.54 -0.58
CA VAL A 184 1.11 3.75 -0.17
C VAL A 184 0.80 5.24 -0.12
N HIS A 185 -0.24 5.65 -0.83
CA HIS A 185 -0.81 6.99 -0.79
C HIS A 185 -2.25 6.91 -0.32
N ILE A 186 -2.64 7.76 0.62
CA ILE A 186 -4.00 7.85 1.13
C ILE A 186 -4.46 9.31 1.07
N VAL A 187 -5.60 9.56 0.43
CA VAL A 187 -6.36 10.81 0.53
C VAL A 187 -7.72 10.50 1.14
N GLY A 188 -7.89 10.80 2.42
CA GLY A 188 -9.13 10.56 3.15
C GLY A 188 -8.92 10.03 4.57
N ARG A 189 -9.93 9.36 5.11
CA ARG A 189 -9.99 8.98 6.52
C ARG A 189 -10.47 7.56 6.75
N ASP A 190 -10.19 7.00 7.93
CA ASP A 190 -10.67 5.67 8.33
C ASP A 190 -10.27 4.54 7.36
N ASN A 191 -9.24 4.74 6.53
CA ASN A 191 -8.78 3.71 5.59
C ASN A 191 -7.76 2.78 6.26
N ARG A 192 -7.76 1.52 5.83
CA ARG A 192 -6.85 0.50 6.33
C ARG A 192 -6.04 -0.12 5.21
N VAL A 193 -4.74 -0.25 5.43
CA VAL A 193 -3.82 -0.98 4.57
C VAL A 193 -3.15 -2.08 5.40
N ASP A 194 -3.32 -3.34 5.01
CA ASP A 194 -2.70 -4.50 5.63
C ASP A 194 -1.70 -5.12 4.64
N LEU A 195 -0.42 -5.08 4.98
CA LEU A 195 0.69 -5.52 4.16
C LEU A 195 1.27 -6.83 4.70
N GLY A 196 1.53 -7.77 3.79
CA GLY A 196 2.07 -9.08 4.13
C GLY A 196 3.52 -9.03 4.64
N PRO A 197 4.01 -10.15 5.18
CA PRO A 197 5.29 -10.17 5.90
C PRO A 197 6.56 -10.03 5.04
N TYR A 198 6.43 -10.14 3.71
CA TYR A 198 7.53 -9.91 2.77
C TYR A 198 7.31 -8.63 1.95
N ILE A 199 6.45 -7.72 2.44
CA ILE A 199 6.26 -6.41 1.84
C ILE A 199 7.15 -5.40 2.56
N ASP A 200 8.00 -4.72 1.81
CA ASP A 200 8.77 -3.58 2.28
C ASP A 200 8.04 -2.28 1.95
N VAL A 201 7.90 -1.36 2.92
CA VAL A 201 7.22 -0.08 2.69
C VAL A 201 8.25 1.00 2.40
N ASP A 202 8.35 1.40 1.12
CA ASP A 202 9.31 2.44 0.70
C ASP A 202 8.80 3.84 1.07
N THR A 203 7.51 4.08 0.88
CA THR A 203 6.89 5.38 1.15
C THR A 203 5.45 5.19 1.60
N ALA A 204 5.08 5.90 2.67
CA ALA A 204 3.72 6.00 3.17
C ALA A 204 3.35 7.48 3.33
N VAL A 205 2.36 7.93 2.56
CA VAL A 205 1.86 9.30 2.57
C VAL A 205 0.38 9.28 2.91
N GLU A 206 -0.01 10.12 3.85
CA GLU A 206 -1.39 10.27 4.29
C GLU A 206 -1.84 11.73 4.24
N THR A 207 -2.92 11.98 3.52
CA THR A 207 -3.68 13.25 3.52
C THR A 207 -5.03 13.01 4.18
N GLY A 208 -5.08 13.19 5.50
CA GLY A 208 -6.30 13.01 6.29
C GLY A 208 -5.98 12.53 7.70
N PHE A 209 -6.85 11.69 8.28
CA PHE A 209 -6.72 11.23 9.66
C PHE A 209 -7.34 9.85 9.87
N ASP A 210 -7.00 9.21 10.98
CA ASP A 210 -7.51 7.88 11.39
C ASP A 210 -7.31 6.76 10.35
N ASN A 211 -6.34 6.91 9.43
CA ASN A 211 -5.92 5.80 8.59
C ASN A 211 -4.92 4.91 9.34
N THR A 212 -4.83 3.64 8.94
CA THR A 212 -3.91 2.66 9.54
C THR A 212 -3.16 1.91 8.44
N ILE A 213 -1.84 1.82 8.58
CA ILE A 213 -0.98 0.99 7.74
C ILE A 213 -0.31 -0.04 8.65
N ASP A 214 -0.77 -1.28 8.57
CA ASP A 214 -0.27 -2.42 9.32
C ASP A 214 0.65 -3.27 8.43
N VAL A 215 1.89 -3.50 8.84
CA VAL A 215 2.80 -4.46 8.19
C VAL A 215 2.90 -5.70 9.07
N GLN A 216 2.67 -6.87 8.50
CA GLN A 216 2.82 -8.13 9.23
C GLN A 216 4.31 -8.40 9.50
N PRO A 217 4.67 -8.91 10.70
CA PRO A 217 6.06 -9.21 11.01
C PRO A 217 6.55 -10.38 10.16
N PHE A 218 7.83 -10.33 9.77
CA PHE A 218 8.47 -11.43 9.06
C PHE A 218 8.45 -12.72 9.91
N PRO A 219 8.05 -13.88 9.36
CA PRO A 219 8.07 -15.14 10.10
C PRO A 219 9.49 -15.67 10.31
N ALA A 220 9.96 -15.73 11.56
CA ALA A 220 11.34 -16.12 11.87
C ALA A 220 11.73 -17.53 11.39
N ASP A 221 10.77 -18.44 11.31
CA ASP A 221 10.99 -19.80 10.79
C ASP A 221 11.46 -19.80 9.33
N ASP A 222 11.12 -18.79 8.54
CA ASP A 222 11.53 -18.70 7.14
C ASP A 222 13.00 -18.32 6.95
N LEU A 223 13.66 -17.82 8.00
CA LEU A 223 15.11 -17.61 8.01
C LEU A 223 15.89 -18.91 8.29
N ILE A 224 15.21 -19.95 8.79
CA ILE A 224 15.84 -21.21 9.18
C ILE A 224 16.03 -22.10 7.93
N GLU A 225 17.27 -22.17 7.45
CA GLU A 225 17.64 -23.11 6.37
C GLU A 225 17.84 -24.54 6.90
N THR A 226 18.31 -24.68 8.14
CA THR A 226 18.53 -25.98 8.78
C THR A 226 18.30 -25.88 10.28
N SER A 227 17.25 -26.55 10.74
CA SER A 227 16.92 -26.65 12.16
C SER A 227 17.87 -27.58 12.92
N GLU A 228 17.86 -27.51 14.26
CA GLU A 228 18.64 -28.41 15.13
C GLU A 228 18.30 -29.88 14.84
N ASP A 229 17.01 -30.20 14.77
CA ASP A 229 16.52 -31.56 14.54
C ASP A 229 16.99 -32.11 13.18
N GLU A 230 16.97 -31.29 12.13
CA GLU A 230 17.46 -31.66 10.81
C GLU A 230 18.97 -31.91 10.83
N ALA A 231 19.74 -30.98 11.39
CA ALA A 231 21.19 -31.09 11.50
C ALA A 231 21.62 -32.35 12.28
N TYR A 232 20.89 -32.67 13.34
CA TYR A 232 21.13 -33.83 14.18
C TYR A 232 20.74 -35.13 13.46
N SER A 233 19.56 -35.17 12.82
CA SER A 233 19.06 -36.36 12.12
C SER A 233 19.98 -36.81 10.96
N ALA A 234 20.74 -35.88 10.37
CA ALA A 234 21.73 -36.16 9.34
C ALA A 234 22.92 -37.00 9.83
N VAL A 235 23.17 -37.08 11.14
CA VAL A 235 24.30 -37.81 11.72
C VAL A 235 23.86 -39.11 12.40
N THR A 236 24.09 -40.24 11.74
CA THR A 236 23.67 -41.55 12.27
C THR A 236 24.59 -42.06 13.40
N PHE A 237 25.91 -41.91 13.30
CA PHE A 237 26.83 -42.39 14.34
C PHE A 237 28.22 -41.76 14.22
N GLY A 238 28.84 -41.42 15.36
CA GLY A 238 30.23 -40.99 15.44
C GLY A 238 30.40 -39.51 15.80
N ARG A 239 31.66 -39.04 15.84
CA ARG A 239 31.98 -37.64 16.09
C ARG A 239 31.69 -36.81 14.83
N ALA A 240 30.87 -35.78 14.96
CA ALA A 240 30.54 -34.86 13.88
C ALA A 240 30.48 -33.42 14.40
N LYS A 241 30.76 -32.47 13.50
CA LYS A 241 30.51 -31.04 13.71
C LYS A 241 29.30 -30.67 12.87
N VAL A 242 28.24 -30.20 13.51
CA VAL A 242 26.97 -29.78 12.88
C VAL A 242 26.76 -28.29 13.09
N THR A 243 26.08 -27.67 12.13
CA THR A 243 25.66 -26.27 12.18
C THR A 243 24.14 -26.25 12.00
N TYR A 244 23.45 -25.44 12.79
CA TYR A 244 21.99 -25.30 12.74
C TYR A 244 21.59 -23.87 13.13
N GLN A 245 20.33 -23.53 12.88
CA GLN A 245 19.73 -22.24 13.21
C GLN A 245 18.52 -22.45 14.14
N SER A 246 18.29 -21.48 15.02
CA SER A 246 17.11 -21.40 15.88
C SER A 246 16.67 -19.94 16.01
N VAL A 247 15.37 -19.72 16.23
CA VAL A 247 14.83 -18.38 16.50
C VAL A 247 15.44 -17.81 17.77
N ALA A 248 15.84 -16.54 17.73
CA ALA A 248 16.30 -15.77 18.87
C ALA A 248 15.12 -14.98 19.48
N GLU A 249 14.28 -15.65 20.28
CA GLU A 249 12.97 -15.14 20.76
C GLU A 249 13.03 -13.84 21.59
N ASP A 250 14.20 -13.47 22.13
CA ASP A 250 14.38 -12.32 23.05
C ASP A 250 15.24 -11.18 22.45
N GLU A 251 15.45 -11.16 21.13
CA GLU A 251 16.25 -10.13 20.47
C GLU A 251 15.40 -9.32 19.48
N ASP A 252 15.32 -8.00 19.70
CA ASP A 252 14.68 -7.04 18.77
C ASP A 252 15.71 -6.31 17.89
N TRP A 253 17.00 -6.64 18.06
CA TRP A 253 18.12 -5.96 17.41
C TRP A 253 19.15 -6.96 16.89
N CYS A 254 19.33 -7.01 15.58
CA CYS A 254 20.24 -7.94 14.94
C CYS A 254 21.70 -7.54 15.21
N ARG A 255 22.44 -8.40 15.91
CA ARG A 255 23.87 -8.20 16.18
C ARG A 255 24.76 -8.38 14.94
N GLY A 256 24.22 -8.98 13.88
CA GLY A 256 24.89 -9.20 12.60
C GLY A 256 25.00 -7.93 11.77
N CYS A 257 23.87 -7.30 11.42
CA CYS A 257 23.83 -6.05 10.65
C CYS A 257 23.78 -4.78 11.51
N GLY A 258 23.35 -4.88 12.76
CA GLY A 258 23.18 -3.72 13.64
C GLY A 258 21.92 -2.93 13.35
N GLU A 259 20.83 -3.58 12.96
CA GLU A 259 19.52 -2.97 12.69
C GLU A 259 18.44 -3.67 13.52
N ALA A 260 17.34 -2.95 13.78
CA ALA A 260 16.14 -3.56 14.32
C ALA A 260 15.56 -4.53 13.27
N ALA A 261 14.94 -5.61 13.73
CA ALA A 261 14.42 -6.66 12.86
C ALA A 261 13.21 -7.33 13.50
N ASP A 262 12.27 -7.77 12.68
CA ASP A 262 11.08 -8.53 13.07
C ASP A 262 11.43 -10.00 13.35
N ALA A 263 12.46 -10.52 12.67
CA ALA A 263 12.87 -11.91 12.78
C ALA A 263 14.38 -12.04 12.95
N ILE A 264 14.81 -12.66 14.05
CA ILE A 264 16.23 -12.92 14.30
C ILE A 264 16.44 -14.40 14.55
N ILE A 265 17.44 -14.97 13.89
CA ILE A 265 17.92 -16.32 14.13
C ILE A 265 19.37 -16.30 14.63
N GLU A 266 19.71 -17.30 15.43
CA GLU A 266 21.09 -17.58 15.82
C GLU A 266 21.56 -18.84 15.10
N ARG A 267 22.64 -18.71 14.33
CA ARG A 267 23.38 -19.85 13.78
C ARG A 267 24.36 -20.35 14.82
N GLN A 268 24.19 -21.61 15.22
CA GLN A 268 25.01 -22.27 16.23
C GLN A 268 25.82 -23.41 15.61
N GLN A 269 26.95 -23.71 16.24
CA GLN A 269 27.78 -24.85 15.86
C GLN A 269 28.00 -25.76 17.06
N LYS A 270 27.88 -27.07 16.81
CA LYS A 270 28.07 -28.11 17.83
C LYS A 270 28.94 -29.23 17.30
N GLU A 271 30.00 -29.54 18.01
CA GLU A 271 30.78 -30.75 17.80
C GLU A 271 30.46 -31.76 18.89
N ALA A 272 29.90 -32.90 18.52
CA ALA A 272 29.54 -33.96 19.47
C ALA A 272 29.76 -35.36 18.89
N PHE A 273 29.78 -36.35 19.77
CA PHE A 273 29.63 -37.75 19.39
C PHE A 273 28.14 -38.10 19.35
N PHE A 274 27.64 -38.48 18.18
CA PHE A 274 26.24 -38.78 17.94
C PHE A 274 25.97 -40.28 17.89
N ILE A 275 24.78 -40.67 18.35
CA ILE A 275 24.20 -42.00 18.14
C ILE A 275 22.75 -41.78 17.69
N LEU A 276 22.42 -42.19 16.46
CA LEU A 276 21.11 -42.06 15.84
C LEU A 276 20.56 -40.62 15.93
N GLY A 277 21.38 -39.64 15.57
CA GLY A 277 21.07 -38.21 15.66
C GLY A 277 21.06 -37.62 17.06
N THR A 278 21.18 -38.44 18.11
CA THR A 278 21.25 -37.91 19.49
C THR A 278 22.70 -37.59 19.87
N PRO A 279 23.04 -36.35 20.24
CA PRO A 279 24.37 -36.04 20.78
C PRO A 279 24.53 -36.68 22.16
N ILE A 280 25.56 -37.52 22.33
CA ILE A 280 25.84 -38.24 23.58
C ILE A 280 27.00 -37.59 24.36
N ILE A 281 27.99 -37.05 23.65
CA ILE A 281 29.12 -36.34 24.25
C ILE A 281 29.40 -35.08 23.44
N THR A 282 29.20 -33.91 24.03
CA THR A 282 29.56 -32.62 23.42
C THR A 282 31.04 -32.33 23.66
N TYR A 283 31.77 -31.99 22.59
CA TYR A 283 33.17 -31.58 22.62
C TYR A 283 33.33 -30.06 22.54
N GLU A 284 32.56 -29.43 21.66
CA GLU A 284 32.54 -27.98 21.42
C GLU A 284 31.10 -27.55 21.16
N GLU A 285 30.71 -26.41 21.72
CA GLU A 285 29.39 -25.81 21.54
C GLU A 285 29.56 -24.29 21.61
N GLY A 286 29.04 -23.59 20.60
CA GLY A 286 29.16 -22.14 20.49
C GLY A 286 29.46 -21.67 19.07
N GLY A 287 29.83 -20.40 18.93
CA GLY A 287 30.05 -19.77 17.62
C GLY A 287 28.80 -19.11 17.03
N GLY A 288 27.90 -18.62 17.90
CA GLY A 288 26.68 -17.90 17.53
C GLY A 288 26.95 -16.74 16.59
N SER A 289 26.41 -16.80 15.38
CA SER A 289 26.23 -15.62 14.52
C SER A 289 24.75 -15.32 14.39
N TYR A 290 24.37 -14.05 14.53
CA TYR A 290 22.99 -13.62 14.41
C TYR A 290 22.73 -13.14 12.98
N GLU A 291 21.61 -13.57 12.43
CA GLU A 291 21.11 -13.20 11.10
C GLU A 291 19.64 -12.78 11.24
N CYS A 292 19.21 -11.82 10.46
CA CYS A 292 17.81 -11.37 10.39
C CYS A 292 17.34 -11.31 8.93
N GLU A 293 16.08 -10.93 8.71
CA GLU A 293 15.49 -10.76 7.38
C GLU A 293 16.29 -9.80 6.49
N HIS A 294 16.87 -8.73 7.06
CA HIS A 294 17.74 -7.81 6.31
C HIS A 294 19.10 -8.44 5.93
N CYS A 295 19.65 -9.32 6.78
CA CYS A 295 20.88 -10.05 6.49
C CYS A 295 20.70 -11.02 5.32
N ALA A 296 19.55 -11.71 5.28
CA ALA A 296 19.21 -12.65 4.21
C ALA A 296 19.01 -11.95 2.86
N HIS A 297 18.30 -10.82 2.84
CA HIS A 297 18.09 -10.01 1.63
C HIS A 297 19.38 -9.37 1.09
N SER A 298 20.40 -9.18 1.94
CA SER A 298 21.68 -8.58 1.56
C SER A 298 22.70 -9.57 1.00
N ALA A 299 22.44 -10.88 1.10
CA ALA A 299 23.34 -11.90 0.57
C ALA A 299 23.01 -12.17 -0.91
N PRO A 300 23.86 -11.78 -1.88
CA PRO A 300 23.66 -12.20 -3.25
C PRO A 300 23.66 -13.73 -3.30
N ASP A 301 22.79 -14.32 -4.12
CA ASP A 301 22.82 -15.75 -4.39
C ASP A 301 24.20 -16.11 -4.95
N THR A 302 25.04 -16.69 -4.10
CA THR A 302 26.40 -17.11 -4.44
C THR A 302 26.43 -18.58 -4.88
N SER A 303 25.25 -19.19 -5.06
CA SER A 303 25.16 -20.56 -5.54
C SER A 303 25.66 -20.61 -6.99
N LEU A 304 26.82 -21.25 -7.17
CA LEU A 304 27.36 -21.48 -8.49
C LEU A 304 26.44 -22.44 -9.24
N THR A 305 26.07 -22.06 -10.47
CA THR A 305 25.38 -22.93 -11.41
C THR A 305 26.22 -24.18 -11.71
N PRO A 306 25.60 -25.27 -12.19
CA PRO A 306 26.36 -26.47 -12.59
C PRO A 306 27.43 -26.22 -13.65
N GLU A 307 27.29 -25.15 -14.46
CA GLU A 307 28.30 -24.72 -15.43
C GLU A 307 29.45 -23.98 -14.75
N GLU A 308 29.18 -23.03 -13.86
CA GLU A 308 30.22 -22.32 -13.10
C GLU A 308 31.01 -23.26 -12.17
N ARG A 309 30.34 -24.27 -11.57
CA ARG A 309 31.03 -25.33 -10.83
C ARG A 309 31.97 -26.14 -11.70
N ARG A 310 31.69 -26.26 -13.00
CA ARG A 310 32.49 -27.03 -13.95
C ARG A 310 33.71 -26.25 -14.49
N GLU A 311 33.73 -24.93 -14.30
CA GLU A 311 34.88 -24.07 -14.67
C GLU A 311 35.91 -23.93 -13.54
N ILE A 312 35.51 -24.24 -12.29
CA ILE A 312 36.35 -24.10 -11.10
C ILE A 312 37.08 -25.42 -10.74
N PHE A 313 36.61 -26.57 -11.24
CA PHE A 313 37.20 -27.91 -11.06
C PHE A 313 37.62 -28.54 -12.39
#